data_AF-A0A520TB66-F1
#
_entry.id   AF-A0A520TB66-F1
#
_cell.length_a   1.000
_cell.length_b   1.000
_cell.length_c   1.000
_cell.angle_alpha   90.00
_cell.angle_beta   90.00
_cell.angle_gamma   90.00
#
_symmetry.space_group_name_H-M   'P 1'
#
loop_
_entity.id
_entity.type
_entity.pdbx_description
1 polymer ?
#
loop_
_entity_poly.entity_id
_entity_poly.type
_entity_poly.pdbx_seq_one_letter_code
_entity_poly.pdbx_strand_id
1 'polypeptide(L)'
;TSDVHNLIEWDYDAHKNEHRPVTLIFAKRRTEKSIREALFDRRTVVVYKDKLIGRNNDLMPLLESILNAKSDGYRKGTRILKVEITNNSSSDMTLKNLSQVNFVDSDDFIVVPKKGNVNLNVKTLEKLKNLNLQFEVLNALTAPKQNPVIEFEIRI
;
A
#
# COMPACT_ATOMS: atom_id res chain seq x y z
N THR A 1 -9.87 -16.48 9.11
CA THR A 1 -10.16 -17.55 8.13
C THR A 1 -11.44 -17.19 7.39
N SER A 2 -11.79 -17.91 6.33
CA SER A 2 -13.00 -17.60 5.58
C SER A 2 -14.29 -18.03 6.28
N ASP A 3 -14.22 -19.07 7.12
CA ASP A 3 -15.36 -19.62 7.87
C ASP A 3 -16.57 -19.96 6.96
N VAL A 4 -16.26 -20.37 5.73
CA VAL A 4 -17.25 -20.71 4.70
C VAL A 4 -17.82 -22.09 4.99
N HIS A 5 -19.14 -22.17 5.05
CA HIS A 5 -19.90 -23.40 5.30
C HIS A 5 -20.69 -23.88 4.07
N ASN A 6 -20.82 -23.02 3.04
CA ASN A 6 -21.53 -23.26 1.80
C ASN A 6 -20.58 -23.12 0.58
N LEU A 7 -21.13 -23.01 -0.64
CA LEU A 7 -20.32 -22.69 -1.82
C LEU A 7 -19.70 -21.30 -1.65
N ILE A 8 -18.39 -21.21 -1.89
CA ILE A 8 -17.64 -19.95 -1.73
C ILE A 8 -18.21 -18.79 -2.57
N GLU A 9 -18.81 -19.12 -3.71
CA GLU A 9 -19.42 -18.17 -4.65
C GLU A 9 -20.69 -17.51 -4.09
N TRP A 10 -21.32 -18.11 -3.07
CA TRP A 10 -22.49 -17.50 -2.41
C TRP A 10 -22.09 -16.39 -1.45
N ASP A 11 -20.89 -16.52 -0.86
CA ASP A 11 -20.36 -15.57 0.12
C ASP A 11 -19.45 -14.51 -0.51
N TYR A 12 -18.86 -14.78 -1.68
CA TYR A 12 -17.93 -13.90 -2.37
C TYR A 12 -18.16 -13.89 -3.89
N ASP A 13 -18.52 -12.71 -4.40
CA ASP A 13 -18.77 -12.48 -5.82
C ASP A 13 -17.44 -12.19 -6.56
N ALA A 14 -16.92 -13.21 -7.25
CA ALA A 14 -15.68 -13.10 -8.03
C ALA A 14 -15.78 -12.06 -9.15
N HIS A 15 -16.97 -11.80 -9.71
CA HIS A 15 -17.16 -10.78 -10.75
C HIS A 15 -17.02 -9.36 -10.19
N LYS A 16 -17.27 -9.18 -8.89
CA LYS A 16 -17.02 -7.94 -8.16
C LYS A 16 -15.62 -7.87 -7.54
N ASN A 17 -14.73 -8.81 -7.90
CA ASN A 17 -13.38 -8.92 -7.33
C ASN A 17 -13.38 -9.11 -5.81
N GLU A 18 -14.46 -9.68 -5.27
CA GLU A 18 -14.50 -10.09 -3.87
C GLU A 18 -13.65 -11.35 -3.68
N HIS A 19 -13.05 -11.45 -2.51
CA HIS A 19 -12.29 -12.63 -2.14
C HIS A 19 -12.52 -12.98 -0.69
N ARG A 20 -12.38 -14.28 -0.40
CA ARG A 20 -12.38 -14.74 0.98
C ARG A 20 -11.27 -14.05 1.79
N PRO A 21 -11.44 -13.89 3.10
CA PRO A 21 -10.36 -13.51 3.99
C PRO A 21 -9.21 -14.50 3.88
N VAL A 22 -8.00 -14.00 3.68
CA VAL A 22 -6.79 -14.82 3.61
C VAL A 22 -5.76 -14.35 4.61
N THR A 23 -4.87 -15.26 5.02
CA THR A 23 -3.72 -14.93 5.86
C THR A 23 -2.46 -15.13 5.04
N LEU A 24 -1.73 -14.05 4.83
CA LEU A 24 -0.37 -14.07 4.31
C LEU A 24 0.54 -14.56 5.43
N ILE A 25 1.30 -15.61 5.16
CA ILE A 25 2.25 -16.20 6.12
C ILE A 25 3.64 -16.03 5.54
N PHE A 26 4.50 -15.28 6.23
CA PHE A 26 5.85 -14.97 5.74
C PHE A 26 6.84 -16.09 6.07
N ALA A 27 6.61 -17.30 5.56
CA ALA A 27 7.48 -18.44 5.83
C ALA A 27 8.79 -18.39 5.03
N LYS A 28 9.89 -18.88 5.62
CA LYS A 28 11.21 -18.97 4.95
C LYS A 28 11.19 -19.87 3.71
N ARG A 29 10.34 -20.91 3.72
CA ARG A 29 10.16 -21.88 2.63
C ARG A 29 8.70 -22.34 2.60
N ARG A 30 8.25 -22.83 1.45
CA ARG A 30 6.93 -23.47 1.27
C ARG A 30 6.95 -24.91 1.78
N THR A 31 7.19 -25.10 3.07
CA THR A 31 7.16 -26.40 3.76
C THR A 31 6.34 -26.30 5.05
N GLU A 32 5.69 -27.39 5.45
CA GLU A 32 4.87 -27.43 6.68
C GLU A 32 5.63 -26.92 7.91
N LYS A 33 6.87 -27.39 8.10
CA LYS A 33 7.73 -26.95 9.21
C LYS A 33 7.97 -25.44 9.22
N SER A 34 8.24 -24.83 8.06
CA SER A 34 8.51 -23.39 7.95
C SER A 34 7.23 -22.55 8.11
N ILE A 35 6.10 -23.06 7.61
CA ILE A 35 4.79 -22.42 7.80
C ILE A 35 4.41 -22.45 9.27
N ARG A 36 4.57 -23.59 9.94
CA ARG A 36 4.32 -23.75 11.38
C ARG A 36 5.17 -22.78 12.18
N GLU A 37 6.48 -22.73 11.94
CA GLU A 37 7.38 -21.78 12.62
C GLU A 37 6.94 -20.32 12.42
N ALA A 38 6.61 -19.90 11.20
CA ALA A 38 6.10 -18.55 10.95
C ALA A 38 4.79 -18.22 11.67
N LEU A 39 3.88 -19.19 11.79
CA LEU A 39 2.64 -19.03 12.54
C LEU A 39 2.90 -18.86 14.05
N PHE A 40 3.79 -19.65 14.64
CA PHE A 40 4.17 -19.52 16.05
C PHE A 40 4.89 -18.20 16.35
N ASP A 41 5.72 -17.73 15.42
CA ASP A 41 6.35 -16.40 15.48
C ASP A 41 5.38 -15.25 15.17
N ARG A 42 4.15 -15.58 14.75
CA ARG A 42 3.07 -14.66 14.37
C ARG A 42 3.44 -13.75 13.19
N ARG A 43 4.33 -14.20 12.30
CA ARG A 43 4.77 -13.48 11.10
C ARG A 43 3.71 -13.57 10.00
N THR A 44 2.61 -12.84 10.22
CA THR A 44 1.42 -12.94 9.40
C THR A 44 0.74 -11.59 9.18
N VAL A 45 0.10 -11.43 8.02
CA VAL A 45 -0.81 -10.33 7.70
C VAL A 45 -2.13 -10.93 7.23
N VAL A 46 -3.25 -10.44 7.75
CA VAL A 46 -4.60 -10.79 7.29
C VAL A 46 -5.01 -9.84 6.17
N VAL A 47 -5.55 -10.39 5.10
CA VAL A 47 -6.25 -9.64 4.04
C VAL A 47 -7.74 -9.89 4.22
N TYR A 48 -8.50 -8.82 4.45
CA TYR A 48 -9.94 -8.87 4.65
C TYR A 48 -10.60 -7.74 3.85
N LYS A 49 -11.33 -8.11 2.79
CA LYS A 49 -11.72 -7.15 1.73
C LYS A 49 -10.44 -6.43 1.26
N ASP A 50 -10.48 -5.12 1.10
CA ASP A 50 -9.31 -4.33 0.71
C ASP A 50 -8.37 -3.99 1.87
N LYS A 51 -8.58 -4.54 3.08
CA LYS A 51 -7.78 -4.21 4.27
C LYS A 51 -6.62 -5.18 4.48
N LEU A 52 -5.44 -4.63 4.77
CA LEU A 52 -4.28 -5.35 5.28
C LEU A 52 -4.16 -5.14 6.79
N ILE A 53 -4.09 -6.21 7.57
CA ILE A 53 -4.10 -6.13 9.04
C ILE A 53 -2.97 -7.01 9.58
N GLY A 54 -2.01 -6.43 10.29
CA GLY A 54 -0.87 -7.18 10.82
C GLY A 54 -0.06 -6.35 11.80
N ARG A 55 0.96 -6.95 12.43
CA ARG A 55 1.85 -6.19 13.32
C ARG A 55 2.75 -5.28 12.50
N ASN A 56 3.18 -4.16 13.07
CA ASN A 56 4.04 -3.19 12.40
C ASN A 56 5.27 -3.85 11.72
N ASN A 57 5.98 -4.72 12.45
CA ASN A 57 7.19 -5.40 11.96
C ASN A 57 6.95 -6.32 10.75
N ASP A 58 5.71 -6.77 10.56
CA ASP A 58 5.32 -7.68 9.47
C ASP A 58 4.64 -6.91 8.32
N LEU A 59 3.83 -5.90 8.65
CA LEU A 59 3.03 -5.12 7.71
C LEU A 59 3.82 -4.03 7.01
N MET A 60 4.74 -3.34 7.70
CA MET A 60 5.54 -2.26 7.10
C MET A 60 6.41 -2.76 5.94
N PRO A 61 7.21 -3.84 6.09
CA PRO A 61 7.98 -4.36 4.96
C PRO A 61 7.11 -4.82 3.79
N LEU A 62 5.90 -5.32 4.07
CA LEU A 62 4.95 -5.68 3.02
C LEU A 62 4.50 -4.43 2.24
N LEU A 63 4.11 -3.35 2.94
CA LEU A 63 3.69 -2.11 2.29
C LEU A 63 4.81 -1.47 1.47
N GLU A 64 6.03 -1.44 1.99
CA GLU A 64 7.23 -0.96 1.30
C GLU A 64 7.56 -1.79 0.06
N SER A 65 7.19 -3.08 0.05
CA SER A 65 7.33 -3.92 -1.15
C SER A 65 6.20 -3.71 -2.17
N ILE A 66 5.02 -3.24 -1.73
CA ILE A 66 3.84 -3.03 -2.57
C ILE A 66 3.88 -1.69 -3.29
N LEU A 67 4.23 -0.64 -2.54
CA LEU A 67 4.20 0.74 -2.98
C LEU A 67 5.61 1.25 -3.25
N ASN A 68 5.78 1.90 -4.39
CA ASN A 68 7.03 2.56 -4.76
C ASN A 68 6.72 3.94 -5.35
N ALA A 69 7.64 4.89 -5.19
CA ALA A 69 7.52 6.22 -5.75
C ALA A 69 8.79 6.62 -6.49
N LYS A 70 8.64 7.31 -7.62
CA LYS A 70 9.77 7.85 -8.39
C LYS A 70 9.44 9.21 -8.99
N SER A 71 10.48 10.00 -9.24
CA SER A 71 10.36 11.27 -9.98
C SER A 71 10.47 11.04 -11.48
N ASP A 72 9.58 11.66 -12.24
CA ASP A 72 9.68 11.84 -13.70
C ASP A 72 10.28 13.22 -14.06
N GLY A 73 10.75 13.97 -13.06
CA GLY A 73 11.38 15.27 -13.22
C GLY A 73 10.39 16.44 -13.32
N TYR A 74 10.96 17.64 -13.46
CA TYR A 74 10.19 18.88 -13.59
C TYR A 74 9.64 19.06 -15.00
N ARG A 75 8.36 19.43 -15.11
CA ARG A 75 7.77 19.85 -16.38
C ARG A 75 8.49 21.09 -16.91
N LYS A 76 8.91 21.03 -18.19
CA LYS A 76 9.70 22.07 -18.87
C LYS A 76 9.07 23.46 -18.69
N GLY A 77 9.88 24.42 -18.26
CA GLY A 77 9.45 25.81 -18.04
C GLY A 77 8.60 26.05 -16.80
N THR A 78 8.41 25.04 -15.93
CA THR A 78 7.59 25.16 -14.71
C THR A 78 8.34 24.67 -13.47
N ARG A 79 7.73 24.87 -12.29
CA ARG A 79 8.15 24.28 -10.99
C ARG A 79 7.17 23.18 -10.55
N ILE A 80 6.63 22.44 -11.52
CA ILE A 80 5.76 21.30 -11.27
C ILE A 80 6.60 20.05 -11.44
N LEU A 81 6.80 19.32 -10.34
CA LEU A 81 7.48 18.03 -10.31
C LEU A 81 6.44 16.93 -10.53
N LYS A 82 6.71 16.02 -11.46
CA LYS A 82 5.88 14.84 -11.68
C LYS A 82 6.44 13.67 -10.87
N VAL A 83 5.62 13.11 -9.99
CA VAL A 83 5.95 11.92 -9.19
C VAL A 83 4.99 10.80 -9.55
N GLU A 84 5.51 9.63 -9.90
CA GLU A 84 4.71 8.42 -10.12
C GLU A 84 4.74 7.57 -8.85
N ILE A 85 3.56 7.20 -8.34
CA ILE A 85 3.41 6.18 -7.30
C ILE A 85 2.82 4.93 -7.95
N THR A 86 3.46 3.78 -7.73
CA THR A 86 3.05 2.48 -8.28
C THR A 86 2.62 1.54 -7.17
N ASN A 87 1.63 0.70 -7.47
CA ASN A 87 1.13 -0.37 -6.59
C ASN A 87 1.20 -1.71 -7.34
N ASN A 88 2.04 -2.64 -6.87
CA ASN A 88 2.20 -3.95 -7.51
C ASN A 88 1.27 -5.04 -6.93
N SER A 89 0.44 -4.70 -5.94
CA SER A 89 -0.46 -5.65 -5.28
C SER A 89 -1.75 -5.88 -6.06
N SER A 90 -2.55 -6.83 -5.59
CA SER A 90 -3.85 -7.19 -6.17
C SER A 90 -5.03 -6.38 -5.59
N SER A 91 -4.76 -5.41 -4.72
CA SER A 91 -5.77 -4.54 -4.10
C SER A 91 -5.40 -3.08 -4.30
N ASP A 92 -6.38 -2.20 -4.36
CA ASP A 92 -6.14 -0.77 -4.41
C ASP A 92 -5.50 -0.31 -3.09
N MET A 93 -4.64 0.70 -3.14
CA MET A 93 -4.03 1.30 -1.95
C MET A 93 -4.58 2.70 -1.77
N THR A 94 -5.21 2.95 -0.62
CA THR A 94 -5.77 4.26 -0.30
C THR A 94 -4.80 4.99 0.61
N LEU A 95 -4.26 6.09 0.12
CA LEU A 95 -3.26 6.91 0.77
C LEU A 95 -3.86 8.24 1.19
N LYS A 96 -3.47 8.73 2.37
CA LYS A 96 -3.71 10.11 2.79
C LYS A 96 -2.38 10.81 2.93
N ASN A 97 -2.24 11.93 2.24
CA ASN A 97 -1.04 12.77 2.30
C ASN A 97 -0.87 13.37 3.70
N LEU A 98 0.31 13.17 4.28
CA LEU A 98 0.75 13.81 5.52
C LEU A 98 1.89 14.81 5.28
N SER A 99 2.36 14.91 4.04
CA SER A 99 3.47 15.78 3.66
C SER A 99 3.04 17.25 3.62
N GLN A 100 3.98 18.17 3.81
CA GLN A 100 3.75 19.61 3.67
C GLN A 100 3.70 20.10 2.21
N VAL A 101 3.42 19.20 1.25
CA VAL A 101 3.34 19.54 -0.18
C VAL A 101 1.91 19.42 -0.66
N ASN A 102 1.53 20.37 -1.51
CA ASN A 102 0.23 20.38 -2.17
C ASN A 102 0.35 19.79 -3.58
N PHE A 103 -0.63 18.99 -3.96
CA PHE A 103 -0.77 18.49 -5.32
C PHE A 103 -1.65 19.44 -6.14
N VAL A 104 -1.32 19.61 -7.42
CA VAL A 104 -2.04 20.52 -8.31
C VAL A 104 -3.41 19.96 -8.69
N ASP A 105 -3.49 18.65 -8.90
CA ASP A 105 -4.64 17.97 -9.52
C ASP A 105 -5.23 16.85 -8.65
N SER A 106 -4.81 16.72 -7.39
CA SER A 106 -5.32 15.69 -6.48
C SER A 106 -5.61 16.26 -5.10
N ASP A 107 -6.61 15.67 -4.45
CA ASP A 107 -6.88 15.87 -3.03
C ASP A 107 -5.76 15.23 -2.18
N ASP A 108 -5.81 15.42 -0.87
CA ASP A 108 -4.95 14.72 0.08
C ASP A 108 -5.21 13.21 0.08
N PHE A 109 -6.35 12.76 -0.46
CA PHE A 109 -6.71 11.36 -0.61
C PHE A 109 -6.37 10.85 -2.02
N ILE A 110 -5.50 9.84 -2.09
CA ILE A 110 -5.00 9.27 -3.33
C ILE A 110 -5.31 7.77 -3.34
N VAL A 111 -5.90 7.29 -4.43
CA VAL A 111 -6.10 5.85 -4.66
C VAL A 111 -5.10 5.40 -5.72
N VAL A 112 -4.19 4.51 -5.33
CA VAL A 112 -3.26 3.86 -6.27
C VAL A 112 -3.88 2.52 -6.70
N PRO A 113 -4.30 2.38 -7.96
CA PRO A 113 -5.03 1.19 -8.40
C PRO A 113 -4.17 -0.06 -8.32
N LYS A 114 -4.80 -1.21 -8.07
CA LYS A 114 -4.15 -2.53 -8.08
C LYS A 114 -3.37 -2.75 -9.38
N LYS A 115 -2.16 -3.28 -9.26
CA LYS A 115 -1.23 -3.49 -10.40
C LYS A 115 -1.11 -2.26 -11.32
N GLY A 116 -1.16 -1.06 -10.76
CA GLY A 116 -1.24 0.18 -11.50
C GLY A 116 -0.41 1.31 -10.88
N ASN A 117 -0.65 2.52 -11.35
CA ASN A 117 0.05 3.71 -10.90
C ASN A 117 -0.86 4.94 -10.87
N VAL A 118 -0.39 5.99 -10.20
CA VAL A 118 -0.96 7.33 -10.24
C VAL A 118 0.16 8.35 -10.38
N ASN A 119 -0.09 9.42 -11.13
CA ASN A 119 0.84 10.53 -11.28
C ASN A 119 0.39 11.70 -10.40
N LEU A 120 1.27 12.15 -9.53
CA LEU A 120 1.09 13.32 -8.69
C LEU A 120 1.90 14.49 -9.25
N ASN A 121 1.23 15.62 -9.44
CA ASN A 121 1.87 16.88 -9.83
C ASN A 121 2.13 17.70 -8.57
N VAL A 122 3.37 17.71 -8.10
CA VAL A 122 3.79 18.41 -6.89
C VAL A 122 4.25 19.82 -7.25
N LYS A 123 3.59 20.84 -6.69
CA LYS A 123 4.01 22.23 -6.89
C LYS A 123 5.09 22.58 -5.87
N THR A 124 6.29 22.94 -6.34
CA THR A 124 7.39 23.33 -5.46
C THR A 124 7.66 24.84 -5.53
N LEU A 125 8.16 25.41 -4.43
CA LEU A 125 8.61 26.81 -4.41
C LEU A 125 9.90 26.98 -5.24
N GLU A 126 10.81 26.00 -5.14
CA GLU A 126 12.08 25.94 -5.85
C GLU A 126 12.34 24.54 -6.43
N LYS A 127 13.35 24.40 -7.29
CA LYS A 127 13.73 23.09 -7.82
C LYS A 127 14.50 22.31 -6.75
N LEU A 128 13.86 21.30 -6.21
CA LEU A 128 14.41 20.37 -5.22
C LEU A 128 15.30 19.30 -5.89
N LYS A 129 16.31 18.84 -5.17
CA LYS A 129 17.12 17.64 -5.53
C LYS A 129 16.55 16.35 -4.95
N ASN A 130 15.94 16.45 -3.77
CA ASN A 130 15.28 15.35 -3.07
C ASN A 130 13.92 15.83 -2.58
N LEU A 131 12.97 14.91 -2.52
CA LEU A 131 11.63 15.14 -1.98
C LEU A 131 11.28 13.97 -1.05
N ASN A 132 10.89 14.27 0.18
CA ASN A 132 10.28 13.29 1.07
C ASN A 132 8.76 13.43 0.99
N LEU A 133 8.07 12.32 0.70
CA LEU A 133 6.61 12.22 0.79
C LEU A 133 6.22 11.22 1.86
N GLN A 134 5.32 11.62 2.75
CA GLN A 134 4.74 10.79 3.80
C GLN A 134 3.26 10.56 3.54
N PHE A 135 2.82 9.31 3.62
CA PHE A 135 1.44 8.92 3.42
C PHE A 135 0.96 7.97 4.53
N GLU A 136 -0.22 8.23 5.06
CA GLU A 136 -0.97 7.27 5.88
C GLU A 136 -1.69 6.28 4.96
N VAL A 137 -1.51 4.97 5.17
CA VAL A 137 -2.15 3.93 4.36
C VAL A 137 -3.48 3.53 5.01
N LEU A 138 -4.58 4.08 4.51
CA LEU A 138 -5.91 4.03 5.14
C LEU A 138 -6.52 2.62 5.14
N ASN A 139 -6.16 1.78 4.18
CA ASN A 139 -6.59 0.39 4.12
C ASN A 139 -5.59 -0.59 4.75
N ALA A 140 -4.65 -0.10 5.56
CA ALA A 140 -3.73 -0.94 6.34
C ALA A 140 -3.87 -0.65 7.85
N LEU A 141 -3.82 -1.66 8.71
CA LEU A 141 -3.95 -1.51 10.16
C LEU A 141 -2.83 -2.25 10.89
N THR A 142 -2.09 -1.52 11.73
CA THR A 142 -1.04 -2.07 12.61
C THR A 142 -1.55 -2.38 14.01
N ALA A 143 -2.59 -1.66 14.43
CA ALA A 143 -3.35 -1.86 15.66
C ALA A 143 -4.80 -1.37 15.46
N PRO A 144 -5.72 -1.62 16.41
CA PRO A 144 -7.08 -1.10 16.31
C PRO A 144 -7.09 0.42 16.11
N LYS A 145 -7.72 0.87 15.00
CA LYS A 145 -7.81 2.29 14.62
C LYS A 145 -6.45 2.98 14.39
N GLN A 146 -5.40 2.22 14.10
CA GLN A 146 -4.07 2.75 13.81
C GLN A 146 -3.62 2.30 12.43
N ASN A 147 -3.50 3.27 11.52
CA ASN A 147 -2.96 3.09 10.19
C ASN A 147 -1.43 3.31 10.20
N PRO A 148 -0.66 2.56 9.39
CA PRO A 148 0.76 2.82 9.22
C PRO A 148 1.00 4.04 8.34
N VAL A 149 2.16 4.66 8.53
CA VAL A 149 2.68 5.73 7.68
C VAL A 149 3.87 5.20 6.89
N ILE A 150 3.87 5.42 5.58
CA ILE A 150 4.98 5.12 4.68
C ILE A 150 5.68 6.41 4.27
N GLU A 151 7.00 6.34 4.09
CA GLU A 151 7.81 7.47 3.65
C GLU A 151 8.54 7.13 2.36
N PHE A 152 8.57 8.07 1.43
CA PHE A 152 9.27 7.95 0.16
C PHE A 152 10.34 9.03 0.04
N GLU A 153 11.60 8.63 0.05
CA GLU A 153 12.73 9.50 -0.27
C GLU A 153 13.02 9.47 -1.78
N ILE A 154 12.54 10.47 -2.50
CA ILE A 154 12.60 10.53 -3.96
C ILE A 154 13.76 11.44 -4.37
N ARG A 155 14.71 10.88 -5.13
CA ARG A 155 15.74 11.67 -5.83
C ARG A 155 15.18 12.16 -7.16
N ILE A 156 15.40 13.44 -7.47
CA ILE A 156 14.81 14.14 -8.62
C ILE A 156 15.81 14.29 -9.76
#